data_AF-A0A656HJP3-F1
#
_entry.id   AF-A0A656HJP3-F1
#
_cell.length_a   1.000
_cell.length_b   1.000
_cell.length_c   1.000
_cell.angle_alpha   90.00
_cell.angle_beta   90.00
_cell.angle_gamma   90.00
#
_symmetry.space_group_name_H-M   'P 1'
#
loop_
_entity.id
_entity.type
_entity.pdbx_description
1 polymer ?
#
loop_
_entity_poly.entity_id
_entity_poly.type
_entity_poly.pdbx_seq_one_letter_code
_entity_poly.pdbx_strand_id
1 'polypeptide(L)'
;MSKDLPKWMQHANGDIPDPTPDEIAEDSELHHRLAFKWLNNIPLTPEEKRRDDAMWEAISTYYQGMDGKASSLLARVDWQKVFIVTARALAVLAVGALTFQYSKYFAAFGAGAIAFMGQFTMGIFFLVAILQSTNGLQIMTAALGLYLLVNSF
;
A
#
# COMPACT_ATOMS: atom_id res chain seq x y z
N MET A 1 17.74 -31.41 15.71
CA MET A 1 17.05 -30.83 14.53
C MET A 1 16.12 -31.87 13.96
N SER A 2 14.84 -31.51 13.87
CA SER A 2 13.69 -32.37 13.60
C SER A 2 13.82 -33.11 12.27
N LYS A 3 13.87 -34.46 12.30
CA LYS A 3 13.76 -35.31 11.10
C LYS A 3 12.32 -35.33 10.53
N ASP A 4 11.39 -34.65 11.20
CA ASP A 4 9.95 -34.71 10.92
C ASP A 4 9.46 -33.51 10.08
N LEU A 5 10.30 -32.51 9.84
CA LEU A 5 9.99 -31.36 8.97
C LEU A 5 10.33 -31.65 7.49
N PRO A 6 9.58 -31.10 6.51
CA PRO A 6 10.01 -31.06 5.11
C PRO A 6 11.43 -30.49 4.98
N LYS A 7 12.26 -31.05 4.08
CA LYS A 7 13.70 -30.71 3.98
C LYS A 7 13.96 -29.21 3.86
N TRP A 8 13.16 -28.51 3.05
CA TRP A 8 13.25 -27.06 2.88
C TRP A 8 12.94 -26.26 4.16
N MET A 9 12.15 -26.83 5.09
CA MET A 9 11.85 -26.24 6.41
C MET A 9 12.86 -26.61 7.50
N GLN A 10 13.82 -27.52 7.24
CA GLN A 10 14.84 -27.91 8.23
C GLN A 10 15.96 -26.86 8.41
N HIS A 11 15.96 -25.79 7.62
CA HIS A 11 16.97 -24.73 7.67
C HIS A 11 16.65 -23.70 8.76
N ALA A 12 17.35 -23.81 9.90
CA ALA A 12 17.04 -23.06 11.11
C ALA A 12 17.55 -21.60 11.18
N ASN A 13 18.02 -20.99 10.08
CA ASN A 13 18.77 -19.72 10.16
C ASN A 13 18.32 -18.65 9.15
N GLY A 14 17.01 -18.48 8.91
CA GLY A 14 16.47 -17.29 8.23
C GLY A 14 16.71 -17.18 6.72
N ASP A 15 17.67 -17.93 6.17
CA ASP A 15 17.78 -18.24 4.75
C ASP A 15 17.09 -19.57 4.49
N ILE A 16 15.77 -19.50 4.31
CA ILE A 16 14.99 -20.64 3.81
C ILE A 16 15.18 -20.63 2.30
N PRO A 17 15.92 -21.59 1.71
CA PRO A 17 16.02 -21.69 0.25
C PRO A 17 14.64 -21.94 -0.34
N ASP A 18 14.37 -21.38 -1.51
CA ASP A 18 13.11 -21.64 -2.21
C ASP A 18 12.96 -23.17 -2.41
N PRO A 19 11.82 -23.76 -2.02
CA PRO A 19 11.61 -25.18 -2.14
C PRO A 19 11.64 -25.61 -3.60
N THR A 20 12.26 -26.75 -3.88
CA THR A 20 12.26 -27.31 -5.23
C THR A 20 10.85 -27.77 -5.63
N PRO A 21 10.53 -27.86 -6.94
CA PRO A 21 9.24 -28.34 -7.39
C PRO A 21 8.84 -29.72 -6.81
N ASP A 22 9.82 -30.61 -6.65
CA ASP A 22 9.61 -31.95 -6.09
C ASP A 22 9.26 -31.89 -4.59
N GLU A 23 9.89 -30.99 -3.84
CA GLU A 23 9.59 -30.77 -2.42
C GLU A 23 8.19 -30.15 -2.22
N ILE A 24 7.77 -29.27 -3.13
CA ILE A 24 6.41 -28.71 -3.14
C ILE A 24 5.38 -29.81 -3.44
N ALA A 25 5.67 -30.72 -4.37
CA ALA A 25 4.76 -31.80 -4.73
C ALA A 25 4.58 -32.80 -3.56
N GLU A 26 5.67 -33.20 -2.90
CA GLU A 26 5.63 -34.10 -1.74
C GLU A 26 4.84 -33.48 -0.57
N ASP A 27 5.08 -32.20 -0.28
CA ASP A 27 4.38 -31.47 0.77
C ASP A 27 2.88 -31.29 0.46
N SER A 28 2.55 -30.99 -0.81
CA SER A 28 1.16 -30.86 -1.26
C SER A 28 0.39 -32.18 -1.14
N GLU A 29 1.03 -33.32 -1.41
CA GLU A 29 0.43 -34.64 -1.26
C GLU A 29 0.21 -35.00 0.22
N LEU A 30 1.17 -34.66 1.09
CA LEU A 30 1.02 -34.82 2.54
C LEU A 30 -0.14 -33.97 3.07
N HIS A 31 -0.20 -32.69 2.68
CA HIS A 31 -1.29 -31.78 3.02
C HIS A 31 -2.64 -32.32 2.57
N HIS A 32 -2.75 -32.79 1.33
CA HIS A 32 -4.01 -33.37 0.83
C HIS A 32 -4.45 -34.57 1.65
N ARG A 33 -3.52 -35.45 2.05
CA ARG A 33 -3.83 -36.62 2.91
C ARG A 33 -4.29 -36.20 4.30
N LEU A 34 -3.59 -35.27 4.94
CA LEU A 34 -3.95 -34.78 6.29
C LEU A 34 -5.28 -34.03 6.26
N ALA A 35 -5.48 -33.15 5.27
CA ALA A 35 -6.74 -32.43 5.07
C ALA A 35 -7.91 -33.37 4.80
N PHE A 36 -7.71 -34.42 4.00
CA PHE A 36 -8.73 -35.44 3.76
C PHE A 36 -9.13 -36.14 5.06
N LYS A 37 -8.15 -36.53 5.91
CA LYS A 37 -8.44 -37.14 7.21
C LYS A 37 -9.20 -36.19 8.13
N TRP A 38 -8.79 -34.93 8.19
CA TRP A 38 -9.45 -33.90 8.98
C TRP A 38 -10.90 -33.68 8.55
N LEU A 39 -11.15 -33.51 7.24
CA LEU A 39 -12.49 -33.32 6.68
C LEU A 39 -13.42 -34.51 6.92
N ASN A 40 -12.87 -35.72 7.04
CA ASN A 40 -13.62 -36.96 7.27
C ASN A 40 -13.60 -37.43 8.73
N ASN A 41 -13.13 -36.61 9.68
CA ASN A 41 -13.00 -36.98 11.11
C ASN A 41 -12.20 -38.29 11.34
N ILE A 42 -11.26 -38.60 10.46
CA ILE A 42 -10.38 -39.76 10.62
C ILE A 42 -9.26 -39.37 11.58
N PRO A 43 -9.07 -40.09 12.71
CA PRO A 43 -8.02 -39.76 13.66
C PRO A 43 -6.63 -39.88 13.03
N LEU A 44 -5.80 -38.86 13.26
CA LEU A 44 -4.40 -38.86 12.89
C LEU A 44 -3.61 -39.81 13.79
N THR A 45 -2.63 -40.50 13.22
CA THR A 45 -1.67 -41.23 14.05
C THR A 45 -0.80 -40.24 14.86
N PRO A 46 -0.19 -40.67 15.97
CA PRO A 46 0.70 -39.80 16.75
C PRO A 46 1.87 -39.21 15.95
N GLU A 47 2.31 -39.89 14.90
CA GLU A 47 3.37 -39.43 14.00
C GLU A 47 2.85 -38.40 13.00
N GLU A 48 1.68 -38.64 12.41
CA GLU A 48 1.01 -37.69 11.51
C GLU A 48 0.68 -36.37 12.21
N LYS A 49 0.17 -36.45 13.44
CA LYS A 49 -0.12 -35.27 14.25
C LYS A 49 1.14 -34.45 14.54
N ARG A 50 2.25 -35.10 14.89
CA ARG A 50 3.51 -34.40 15.17
C ARG A 50 4.06 -33.69 13.93
N ARG A 51 3.92 -34.30 12.75
CA ARG A 51 4.30 -33.68 11.47
C ARG A 51 3.41 -32.49 11.13
N ASP A 52 2.09 -32.62 11.33
CA ASP A 52 1.13 -31.53 11.12
C ASP A 52 1.42 -30.34 12.04
N ASP A 53 1.61 -30.58 13.35
CA ASP A 53 1.94 -29.54 14.33
C ASP A 53 3.25 -28.81 13.97
N ALA A 54 4.31 -29.55 13.60
CA ALA A 54 5.60 -28.98 13.24
C ALA A 54 5.53 -28.14 11.94
N MET A 55 4.74 -28.59 10.98
CA MET A 55 4.51 -27.89 9.72
C MET A 55 3.74 -26.58 9.94
N TRP A 56 2.68 -26.59 10.75
CA TRP A 56 1.95 -25.37 11.12
C TRP A 56 2.83 -24.37 11.88
N GLU A 57 3.71 -24.84 12.75
CA GLU A 57 4.68 -24.00 13.45
C GLU A 57 5.65 -23.32 12.47
N ALA A 58 6.20 -24.07 11.50
CA ALA A 58 7.09 -23.54 10.47
C ALA A 58 6.39 -22.54 9.54
N ILE A 59 5.17 -22.86 9.10
CA ILE A 59 4.34 -21.95 8.29
C ILE A 59 4.08 -20.64 9.04
N SER A 60 3.69 -20.73 10.32
CA SER A 60 3.43 -19.54 11.13
C SER A 60 4.67 -18.65 11.28
N THR A 61 5.85 -19.27 11.46
CA THR A 61 7.13 -18.57 11.58
C THR A 61 7.51 -17.87 10.26
N TYR A 62 7.27 -18.53 9.12
CA TYR A 62 7.50 -17.95 7.80
C TYR A 62 6.63 -16.70 7.54
N TYR A 63 5.32 -16.79 7.84
CA TYR A 63 4.40 -15.66 7.68
C TYR A 63 4.73 -14.50 8.64
N GLN A 64 5.08 -14.79 9.90
CA GLN A 64 5.54 -13.75 10.85
C GLN A 64 6.82 -13.04 10.36
N GLY A 65 7.74 -13.78 9.72
CA GLY A 65 8.95 -13.22 9.10
C GLY A 65 8.66 -12.30 7.91
N MET A 66 7.61 -12.60 7.13
CA MET A 66 7.18 -11.75 6.00
C MET A 66 6.50 -10.46 6.46
N ASP A 67 5.64 -10.52 7.49
CA ASP A 67 5.01 -9.33 8.07
C ASP A 67 6.04 -8.35 8.61
N GLY A 68 7.12 -8.85 9.23
CA GLY A 68 8.25 -8.04 9.65
C GLY A 68 8.95 -7.32 8.49
N LYS A 69 9.12 -7.98 7.34
CA LYS A 69 9.75 -7.39 6.14
C LYS A 69 8.87 -6.33 5.48
N ALA A 70 7.57 -6.60 5.30
CA ALA A 70 6.61 -5.63 4.75
C ALA A 70 6.46 -4.40 5.65
N SER A 71 6.33 -4.61 6.96
CA SER A 71 6.31 -3.55 7.97
C SER A 71 7.61 -2.72 7.94
N SER A 72 8.77 -3.36 7.80
CA SER A 72 10.06 -2.65 7.71
C SER A 72 10.21 -1.81 6.43
N LEU A 73 9.65 -2.24 5.30
CA LEU A 73 9.66 -1.48 4.05
C LEU A 73 8.73 -0.27 4.14
N LEU A 74 7.53 -0.45 4.69
CA LEU A 74 6.58 0.65 4.93
C LEU A 74 7.09 1.65 5.97
N ALA A 75 7.84 1.19 6.98
CA ALA A 75 8.47 2.05 7.99
C ALA A 75 9.67 2.85 7.45
N ARG A 76 10.31 2.39 6.37
CA ARG A 76 11.40 3.12 5.69
C ARG A 76 10.90 4.24 4.79
N VAL A 77 9.62 4.23 4.43
CA VAL A 77 9.01 5.29 3.61
C VAL A 77 8.65 6.46 4.51
N ASP A 78 9.24 7.62 4.22
CA ASP A 78 8.85 8.89 4.83
C ASP A 78 7.51 9.33 4.23
N TRP A 79 6.42 8.84 4.82
CA TRP A 79 5.05 9.11 4.38
C TRP A 79 4.70 10.60 4.38
N GLN A 80 5.35 11.39 5.24
CA GLN A 80 5.18 12.83 5.25
C GLN A 80 5.76 13.46 3.98
N LYS A 81 6.94 13.04 3.53
CA LYS A 81 7.49 13.49 2.25
C LYS A 81 6.64 13.04 1.06
N VAL A 82 6.19 11.78 1.05
CA VAL A 82 5.31 11.27 -0.01
C VAL A 82 4.02 12.10 -0.08
N PHE A 83 3.42 12.41 1.07
CA PHE A 83 2.25 13.26 1.16
C PHE A 83 2.49 14.67 0.61
N ILE A 84 3.58 15.32 1.02
CA ILE A 84 3.94 16.68 0.58
C ILE A 84 4.15 16.73 -0.94
N VAL A 85 4.88 15.75 -1.50
CA VAL A 85 5.14 15.66 -2.95
C VAL A 85 3.84 15.44 -3.70
N THR A 86 2.98 14.53 -3.23
CA THR A 86 1.70 14.23 -3.87
C THR A 86 0.75 15.43 -3.82
N ALA A 87 0.66 16.11 -2.67
CA ALA A 87 -0.17 17.30 -2.52
C ALA A 87 0.25 18.43 -3.47
N ARG A 88 1.56 18.64 -3.65
CA ARG A 88 2.09 19.62 -4.61
C ARG A 88 1.75 19.26 -6.05
N ALA A 89 1.90 17.99 -6.43
CA ALA A 89 1.56 17.53 -7.78
C ALA A 89 0.06 17.72 -8.08
N LEU A 90 -0.81 17.36 -7.14
CA LEU A 90 -2.26 17.54 -7.27
C LEU A 90 -2.65 19.02 -7.33
N ALA A 91 -2.02 19.89 -6.54
CA ALA A 91 -2.28 21.32 -6.58
C ALA A 91 -1.94 21.95 -7.95
N VAL A 92 -0.81 21.54 -8.55
CA VAL A 92 -0.41 21.99 -9.90
C VAL A 92 -1.42 21.53 -10.94
N LEU A 93 -1.87 20.27 -10.88
CA LEU A 93 -2.89 19.74 -11.79
C LEU A 93 -4.23 20.47 -11.63
N ALA A 94 -4.65 20.76 -10.40
CA ALA A 94 -5.88 21.48 -10.11
C ALA A 94 -5.87 22.91 -10.70
N VAL A 95 -4.78 23.66 -10.52
CA VAL A 95 -4.65 25.00 -11.14
C VAL A 95 -4.55 24.92 -12.66
N GLY A 96 -3.88 23.91 -13.20
CA GLY A 96 -3.85 23.65 -14.65
C GLY A 96 -5.25 23.41 -15.22
N ALA A 97 -6.06 22.59 -14.55
CA ALA A 97 -7.44 22.33 -14.92
C ALA A 97 -8.30 23.61 -14.85
N LEU A 98 -8.17 24.41 -13.78
CA LEU A 98 -8.83 25.72 -13.65
C LEU A 98 -8.43 26.66 -14.80
N THR A 99 -7.14 26.75 -15.13
CA THR A 99 -6.64 27.56 -16.25
C THR A 99 -7.30 27.17 -17.55
N PHE A 100 -7.34 25.86 -17.84
CA PHE A 100 -7.96 25.34 -19.06
C PHE A 100 -9.46 25.64 -19.10
N GLN A 101 -10.16 25.41 -18.00
CA GLN A 101 -11.60 25.68 -17.91
C GLN A 101 -11.90 27.17 -18.09
N TYR A 102 -11.17 28.05 -17.41
CA TYR A 102 -11.34 29.50 -17.54
C TYR A 102 -10.92 30.05 -18.90
N SER A 103 -9.91 29.46 -19.57
CA SER A 103 -9.54 29.87 -20.92
C SER A 103 -10.70 29.72 -21.92
N LYS A 104 -11.56 28.70 -21.73
CA LYS A 104 -12.79 28.52 -22.52
C LYS A 104 -13.85 29.57 -22.20
N TYR A 105 -14.02 29.93 -20.92
CA TYR A 105 -15.03 30.91 -20.50
C TYR A 105 -14.63 32.36 -20.79
N PHE A 106 -13.34 32.69 -20.69
CA PHE A 106 -12.79 34.00 -20.99
C PHE A 106 -13.00 34.37 -22.47
N ALA A 107 -12.92 33.39 -23.38
CA ALA A 107 -13.23 33.57 -24.79
C ALA A 107 -14.74 33.83 -25.06
N ALA A 108 -15.62 33.48 -24.13
CA ALA A 108 -17.07 33.50 -24.32
C ALA A 108 -17.81 34.65 -23.61
N PHE A 109 -17.34 35.13 -22.45
CA PHE A 109 -18.07 36.10 -21.62
C PHE A 109 -17.14 37.17 -21.02
N GLY A 110 -17.04 38.33 -21.66
CA GLY A 110 -16.16 39.44 -21.24
C GLY A 110 -16.37 39.93 -19.80
N ALA A 111 -17.57 40.41 -19.42
CA ALA A 111 -17.79 41.05 -18.10
C ALA A 111 -17.85 40.06 -16.91
N GLY A 112 -18.13 38.77 -17.15
CA GLY A 112 -18.00 37.72 -16.14
C GLY A 112 -16.53 37.39 -15.79
N ALA A 113 -15.59 37.81 -16.63
CA ALA A 113 -14.17 37.51 -16.49
C ALA A 113 -13.51 38.06 -15.21
N ILE A 114 -14.09 39.09 -14.57
CA ILE A 114 -13.51 39.69 -13.36
C ILE A 114 -13.65 38.76 -12.15
N ALA A 115 -14.82 38.13 -11.95
CA ALA A 115 -15.01 37.15 -10.89
C ALA A 115 -14.12 35.91 -11.11
N PHE A 116 -14.01 35.48 -12.38
CA PHE A 116 -13.13 34.39 -12.79
C PHE A 116 -11.64 34.70 -12.62
N MET A 117 -11.20 35.94 -12.88
CA MET A 117 -9.83 36.39 -12.60
C MET A 117 -9.53 36.43 -11.10
N GLY A 118 -10.48 36.83 -10.26
CA GLY A 118 -10.34 36.82 -8.81
C GLY A 118 -10.14 35.40 -8.26
N GLN A 119 -10.95 34.45 -8.72
CA GLN A 119 -10.83 33.04 -8.34
C GLN A 119 -9.55 32.39 -8.91
N PHE A 120 -9.16 32.73 -10.14
CA PHE A 120 -7.89 32.26 -10.68
C PHE A 120 -6.69 32.76 -9.87
N THR A 121 -6.71 34.03 -9.48
CA THR A 121 -5.68 34.64 -8.61
C THR A 121 -5.64 33.99 -7.24
N MET A 122 -6.81 33.68 -6.64
CA MET A 122 -6.90 32.90 -5.39
C MET A 122 -6.36 31.47 -5.55
N GLY A 123 -6.61 30.83 -6.69
CA GLY A 123 -6.05 29.51 -7.00
C GLY A 123 -4.53 29.52 -7.10
N ILE A 124 -3.95 30.53 -7.75
CA ILE A 124 -2.51 30.76 -7.79
C ILE A 124 -1.96 31.02 -6.38
N PHE A 125 -2.65 31.83 -5.57
CA PHE A 125 -2.24 32.09 -4.19
C PHE A 125 -2.11 30.79 -3.37
N PHE A 126 -3.13 29.92 -3.41
CA PHE A 126 -3.07 28.63 -2.71
C PHE A 126 -1.98 27.72 -3.26
N LEU A 127 -1.77 27.70 -4.59
CA LEU A 127 -0.68 26.94 -5.20
C LEU A 127 0.69 27.43 -4.71
N VAL A 128 0.92 28.74 -4.69
CA VAL A 128 2.18 29.31 -4.18
C VAL A 128 2.37 28.98 -2.70
N ALA A 129 1.32 29.05 -1.88
CA ALA A 129 1.38 28.66 -0.47
C ALA A 129 1.75 27.17 -0.28
N ILE A 130 1.22 26.27 -1.11
CA ILE A 130 1.54 24.84 -1.10
C ILE A 130 2.98 24.56 -1.55
N LEU A 131 3.46 25.27 -2.57
CA LEU A 131 4.81 25.09 -3.12
C LEU A 131 5.90 25.65 -2.20
N GLN A 132 5.63 26.78 -1.53
CA GLN A 132 6.60 27.43 -0.65
C GLN A 132 6.62 26.87 0.78
N SER A 133 5.53 26.22 1.23
CA SER A 133 5.50 25.66 2.57
C SER A 133 6.28 24.33 2.65
N THR A 134 7.00 24.16 3.76
CA THR A 134 7.68 22.92 4.15
C THR A 134 6.90 22.14 5.21
N ASN A 135 5.83 22.72 5.75
CA ASN A 135 5.02 22.14 6.81
C ASN A 135 3.77 21.46 6.21
N GLY A 136 3.61 20.16 6.49
CA GLY A 136 2.48 19.37 6.01
C GLY A 136 1.11 19.93 6.41
N LEU A 137 0.99 20.53 7.60
CA LEU A 137 -0.27 21.14 8.06
C LEU A 137 -0.65 22.37 7.25
N GLN A 138 0.32 23.23 6.92
CA GLN A 138 0.08 24.41 6.09
C GLN A 138 -0.27 24.00 4.65
N ILE A 139 0.40 22.96 4.13
CA ILE A 139 0.08 22.37 2.82
C ILE A 139 -1.34 21.81 2.82
N MET A 140 -1.75 21.09 3.87
CA MET A 140 -3.12 20.57 4.00
C MET A 140 -4.16 21.69 4.01
N THR A 141 -3.97 22.72 4.82
CA THR A 141 -4.91 23.84 4.92
C THR A 141 -5.01 24.60 3.58
N ALA A 142 -3.89 24.83 2.91
CA ALA A 142 -3.88 25.48 1.61
C ALA A 142 -4.48 24.60 0.51
N ALA A 143 -4.25 23.29 0.53
CA ALA A 143 -4.86 22.33 -0.39
C ALA A 143 -6.38 22.22 -0.17
N LEU A 144 -6.85 22.30 1.07
CA LEU A 144 -8.27 22.35 1.39
C LEU A 144 -8.92 23.64 0.85
N GLY A 145 -8.24 24.77 1.01
CA GLY A 145 -8.66 26.06 0.43
C GLY A 145 -8.75 26.01 -1.10
N LEU A 146 -7.75 25.42 -1.76
CA LEU A 146 -7.76 25.22 -3.21
C LEU A 146 -8.88 24.27 -3.66
N TYR A 147 -9.11 23.18 -2.92
CA TYR A 147 -10.21 22.25 -3.21
C TYR A 147 -11.58 22.93 -3.10
N LEU A 148 -11.83 23.69 -2.03
CA LEU A 148 -13.08 24.43 -1.85
C LEU A 148 -13.28 25.47 -2.96
N LEU A 149 -12.21 26.14 -3.40
CA LEU A 149 -12.24 27.10 -4.49
C LEU A 149 -12.53 26.45 -5.85
N VAL A 150 -12.01 25.26 -6.12
CA VAL A 150 -12.29 24.51 -7.35
C VAL A 150 -13.75 24.03 -7.38
N ASN A 151 -14.33 23.68 -6.23
CA ASN A 151 -15.67 23.12 -6.11
C ASN A 151 -16.76 24.14 -5.73
N SER A 152 -16.44 25.44 -5.66
CA SER A 152 -17.43 26.49 -5.34
C SER A 152 -18.31 26.88 -6.54
N PHE A 153 -18.56 25.96 -7.46
CA PHE A 153 -19.33 26.15 -8.70
C PHE A 153 -20.38 25.06 -8.87
#